data_AF-A0AAD4S9G6-F1
#
_entry.id   AF-A0AAD4S9G6-F1
#
_cell.length_a   1.000
_cell.length_b   1.000
_cell.length_c   1.000
_cell.angle_alpha   90.00
_cell.angle_beta   90.00
_cell.angle_gamma   90.00
#
_symmetry.space_group_name_H-M   'P 1'
#
loop_
_entity.id
_entity.type
_entity.pdbx_description
1 polymer ?
#
loop_
_entity_poly.entity_id
_entity_poly.type
_entity_poly.pdbx_seq_one_letter_code
_entity_poly.pdbx_strand_id
1 'polypeptide(L)'
;MRFAVKTSILSKRWRYIWTSLPTLSFTSSEYDGRPFCPWGSRKWIQPTFFENFVDNALILRNQKSDINKFGLSWYLDRHIETDTIRNHLNTWINAALNRDVAILSVDIGGLLGSDTSELIDSKSEIFRHQFTSKLFNCATLTKLKLKVDIQIYDAEIGDYCKDYLSKINFPKPVHLPCLSVLKLDSIVIDNANSLFLGTPVLEYLSIKGCKISIDNCSDMDWFGILSLTLKYFELKNCIMPKKIKLNVPNLQTLVCEDYTWHEYSMENISSLVCARIEMLDFSSQGDGDHYLKLPEHEKKLCATRAMDFLKALDTVNELQLSPGILENLFTSNIILNEDYTEHRIS
;
A
#
# COMPACT_ATOMS: atom_id res chain seq x y z
N MET A 1 -3.95 22.10 -7.59
CA MET A 1 -4.77 23.22 -7.06
C MET A 1 -4.04 24.54 -6.99
N ARG A 2 -2.77 24.55 -6.54
CA ARG A 2 -1.96 25.76 -6.34
C ARG A 2 -1.96 26.75 -7.51
N PHE A 3 -1.73 26.28 -8.73
CA PHE A 3 -1.68 27.14 -9.92
C PHE A 3 -3.03 27.80 -10.20
N ALA A 4 -4.14 27.05 -10.10
CA ALA A 4 -5.48 27.60 -10.31
C ALA A 4 -5.79 28.75 -9.33
N VAL A 5 -5.44 28.58 -8.05
CA VAL A 5 -5.59 29.63 -7.04
C VAL A 5 -4.67 30.82 -7.34
N LYS A 6 -3.41 30.61 -7.73
CA LYS A 6 -2.50 31.71 -8.10
C LYS A 6 -2.99 32.49 -9.32
N THR A 7 -3.49 31.80 -10.36
CA THR A 7 -4.02 32.45 -11.56
C THR A 7 -5.31 33.24 -11.29
N SER A 8 -6.01 32.94 -10.19
CA SER A 8 -7.22 33.66 -9.78
C SER A 8 -6.96 35.14 -9.47
N ILE A 9 -5.72 35.48 -9.09
CA ILE A 9 -5.26 36.84 -8.81
C ILE A 9 -5.03 37.61 -10.12
N LEU A 10 -4.62 36.90 -11.18
CA LEU A 10 -4.19 37.52 -12.44
C LEU A 10 -5.35 38.08 -13.27
N SER A 11 -6.59 37.67 -13.01
CA SER A 11 -7.75 38.21 -13.73
C SER A 11 -9.08 37.91 -13.05
N LYS A 12 -10.03 38.86 -13.15
CA LYS A 12 -11.41 38.72 -12.65
C LYS A 12 -12.11 37.48 -13.23
N ARG A 13 -11.78 37.07 -14.47
CA ARG A 13 -12.35 35.88 -15.12
C ARG A 13 -11.95 34.59 -14.40
N TRP A 14 -10.72 34.52 -13.90
CA TRP A 14 -10.16 33.33 -13.25
C TRP A 14 -10.37 33.31 -11.74
N ARG A 15 -10.83 34.42 -11.16
CA ARG A 15 -11.02 34.62 -9.72
C ARG A 15 -11.81 33.51 -9.03
N TYR A 16 -12.85 32.99 -9.70
CA TYR A 16 -13.77 31.99 -9.13
C TYR A 16 -13.67 30.62 -9.80
N ILE A 17 -12.88 30.45 -10.87
CA ILE A 17 -12.83 29.19 -11.61
C ILE A 17 -12.28 28.06 -10.71
N TRP A 18 -11.31 28.38 -9.86
CA TRP A 18 -10.72 27.38 -8.97
C TRP A 18 -11.70 26.82 -7.93
N THR A 19 -12.76 27.55 -7.57
CA THR A 19 -13.73 27.14 -6.54
C THR A 19 -14.72 26.09 -7.04
N SER A 20 -14.77 25.82 -8.35
CA SER A 20 -15.66 24.83 -8.95
C SER A 20 -14.95 23.66 -9.64
N LEU A 21 -13.61 23.59 -9.57
CA LEU A 21 -12.84 22.54 -10.25
C LEU A 21 -13.16 21.14 -9.71
N PRO A 22 -13.62 20.17 -10.52
CA PRO A 22 -14.03 18.85 -10.04
C PRO A 22 -12.85 17.97 -9.60
N THR A 23 -11.62 18.37 -9.93
CA THR A 23 -10.39 17.67 -9.55
C THR A 23 -9.56 18.54 -8.61
N LEU A 24 -9.40 18.05 -7.39
CA LEU A 24 -8.57 18.66 -6.37
C LEU A 24 -7.31 17.82 -6.18
N SER A 25 -6.15 18.46 -6.25
CA SER A 25 -4.86 17.82 -5.99
C SER A 25 -4.01 18.77 -5.17
N PHE A 26 -3.57 18.30 -4.01
CA PHE A 26 -2.78 19.00 -3.02
C PHE A 26 -1.52 18.19 -2.75
N THR A 27 -0.35 18.81 -2.88
CA THR A 27 0.95 18.17 -2.69
C THR A 27 1.85 19.09 -1.88
N SER A 28 2.31 18.65 -0.71
CA SER A 28 3.12 19.48 0.18
C SER A 28 4.49 19.82 -0.43
N SER A 29 5.09 18.91 -1.20
CA SER A 29 6.40 19.14 -1.85
C SER A 29 6.38 20.31 -2.86
N GLU A 30 5.21 20.69 -3.40
CA GLU A 30 5.09 21.90 -4.23
C GLU A 30 5.42 23.18 -3.42
N TYR A 31 5.31 23.14 -2.11
CA TYR A 31 5.48 24.28 -1.21
C TYR A 31 6.88 24.34 -0.57
N ASP A 32 7.69 23.28 -0.70
CA ASP A 32 8.98 23.19 0.00
C ASP A 32 10.12 23.99 -0.65
N GLY A 33 10.05 24.31 -1.94
CA GLY A 33 10.90 25.32 -2.59
C GLY A 33 12.43 25.22 -2.39
N ARG A 34 12.97 24.13 -1.83
CA ARG A 34 14.40 24.01 -1.49
C ARG A 34 14.96 22.64 -1.87
N PRO A 35 16.20 22.58 -2.39
CA PRO A 35 16.88 21.32 -2.67
C PRO A 35 17.09 20.53 -1.38
N PHE A 36 16.94 19.21 -1.50
CA PHE A 36 17.20 18.25 -0.45
C PHE A 36 18.68 18.33 -0.03
N CYS A 37 18.97 18.93 1.12
CA CYS A 37 20.31 18.88 1.72
C CYS A 37 20.29 17.88 2.89
N PRO A 38 21.00 16.74 2.80
CA PRO A 38 20.96 15.71 3.82
C PRO A 38 21.73 16.08 5.12
N TRP A 39 22.48 17.20 5.14
CA TRP A 39 23.42 17.53 6.24
C TRP A 39 23.46 19.03 6.60
N GLY A 40 22.35 19.76 6.45
CA GLY A 40 22.31 21.21 6.72
C GLY A 40 21.13 21.61 7.60
N SER A 41 21.39 22.45 8.61
CA SER A 41 20.41 23.06 9.51
C SER A 41 19.34 23.82 8.71
N ARG A 42 18.18 23.19 8.58
CA ARG A 42 17.05 23.68 7.78
C ARG A 42 16.52 24.99 8.38
N LYS A 43 16.42 26.04 7.57
CA LYS A 43 15.59 27.20 7.91
C LYS A 43 14.14 26.81 7.62
N TRP A 44 13.43 26.42 8.68
CA TRP A 44 12.10 25.82 8.69
C TRP A 44 11.06 26.70 7.97
N ILE A 45 10.34 26.14 7.01
CA ILE A 45 9.08 26.72 6.54
C ILE A 45 8.07 26.40 7.63
N GLN A 46 7.25 27.37 8.05
CA GLN A 46 6.30 27.11 9.13
C GLN A 46 5.34 25.96 8.76
N PRO A 47 5.15 24.96 9.64
CA PRO A 47 4.33 23.75 9.40
C PRO A 47 2.93 24.03 8.83
N THR A 48 2.39 25.21 9.12
CA THR A 48 1.01 25.57 8.87
C THR A 48 0.68 26.00 7.45
N PHE A 49 1.66 26.24 6.55
CA PHE A 49 1.31 26.83 5.24
C PHE A 49 0.52 25.88 4.34
N PHE A 50 0.93 24.60 4.28
CA PHE A 50 0.23 23.60 3.48
C PHE A 50 -1.15 23.31 4.05
N GLU A 51 -1.22 23.08 5.36
CA GLU A 51 -2.47 22.84 6.09
C GLU A 51 -3.46 23.98 5.87
N ASN A 52 -3.04 25.22 6.16
CA ASN A 52 -3.86 26.42 5.95
C ASN A 52 -4.28 26.56 4.49
N PHE A 53 -3.42 26.21 3.53
CA PHE A 53 -3.79 26.26 2.12
C PHE A 53 -4.91 25.26 1.80
N VAL A 54 -4.79 24.02 2.25
CA VAL A 54 -5.80 22.98 2.02
C VAL A 54 -7.11 23.36 2.72
N ASP A 55 -7.05 23.77 3.99
CA ASP A 55 -8.21 24.24 4.75
C ASP A 55 -8.92 25.38 4.04
N ASN A 56 -8.19 26.45 3.70
CA ASN A 56 -8.78 27.59 3.01
C ASN A 56 -9.32 27.20 1.62
N ALA A 57 -8.64 26.33 0.88
CA ALA A 57 -9.11 25.89 -0.43
C ALA A 57 -10.41 25.08 -0.33
N LEU A 58 -10.60 24.30 0.74
CA LEU A 58 -11.82 23.54 0.99
C LEU A 58 -12.95 24.42 1.52
N ILE A 59 -12.65 25.36 2.44
CA ILE A 59 -13.63 26.28 3.04
C ILE A 59 -14.19 27.26 2.01
N LEU A 60 -13.32 27.87 1.20
CA LEU A 60 -13.69 28.90 0.23
C LEU A 60 -14.25 28.35 -1.08
N ARG A 61 -14.29 27.01 -1.22
CA ARG A 61 -14.83 26.34 -2.41
C ARG A 61 -16.34 26.57 -2.53
N ASN A 62 -16.85 26.58 -3.76
CA ASN A 62 -18.28 26.62 -3.99
C ASN A 62 -18.95 25.34 -3.44
N GLN A 63 -19.85 25.53 -2.48
CA GLN A 63 -20.58 24.44 -1.84
C GLN A 63 -21.62 23.75 -2.74
N LYS A 64 -21.76 24.13 -4.01
CA LYS A 64 -22.60 23.42 -4.98
C LYS A 64 -21.79 22.62 -6.00
N SER A 65 -20.47 22.68 -5.95
CA SER A 65 -19.60 22.02 -6.91
C SER A 65 -19.10 20.68 -6.37
N ASP A 66 -19.31 19.62 -7.16
CA ASP A 66 -18.89 18.27 -6.82
C ASP A 66 -17.35 18.14 -6.81
N ILE A 67 -16.86 17.09 -6.15
CA ILE A 67 -15.45 16.74 -6.14
C ILE A 67 -15.36 15.34 -6.71
N ASN A 68 -15.13 15.20 -8.01
CA ASN A 68 -14.99 13.90 -8.66
C ASN A 68 -13.68 13.21 -8.23
N LYS A 69 -12.58 13.98 -8.18
CA LYS A 69 -11.25 13.47 -7.82
C LYS A 69 -10.62 14.31 -6.72
N PHE A 70 -10.15 13.63 -5.67
CA PHE A 70 -9.39 14.23 -4.58
C PHE A 70 -8.04 13.51 -4.41
N GLY A 71 -6.96 14.25 -4.56
CA GLY A 71 -5.59 13.81 -4.34
C GLY A 71 -4.92 14.62 -3.24
N LEU A 72 -4.35 13.93 -2.27
CA LEU A 72 -3.57 14.51 -1.19
C LEU A 72 -2.23 13.79 -1.10
N SER A 73 -1.15 14.55 -1.17
CA SER A 73 0.21 14.11 -0.88
C SER A 73 0.77 15.01 0.21
N TRP A 74 0.95 14.45 1.41
CA TRP A 74 1.36 15.19 2.59
C TRP A 74 2.61 14.57 3.21
N TYR A 75 3.75 15.20 2.93
CA TYR A 75 5.03 14.88 3.55
C TYR A 75 5.20 15.69 4.82
N LEU A 76 5.25 14.99 5.95
CA LEU A 76 5.30 15.52 7.30
C LEU A 76 6.72 15.93 7.70
N ASP A 77 6.82 17.00 8.49
CA ASP A 77 8.05 17.40 9.16
C ASP A 77 8.18 16.68 10.52
N ARG A 78 9.41 16.61 11.05
CA ARG A 78 9.80 15.93 12.30
C ARG A 78 9.05 16.40 13.55
N HIS A 79 8.35 17.53 13.48
CA HIS A 79 7.80 18.23 14.64
C HIS A 79 6.27 18.35 14.66
N ILE A 80 5.54 17.68 13.75
CA ILE A 80 4.07 17.76 13.72
C ILE A 80 3.47 16.80 14.76
N GLU A 81 2.52 17.31 15.55
CA GLU A 81 1.74 16.52 16.50
C GLU A 81 0.76 15.56 15.79
N THR A 82 0.63 14.36 16.34
CA THR A 82 -0.14 13.24 15.75
C THR A 82 -1.64 13.53 15.66
N ASP A 83 -2.22 14.17 16.67
CA ASP A 83 -3.63 14.54 16.70
C ASP A 83 -3.97 15.60 15.64
N THR A 84 -3.05 16.54 15.40
CA THR A 84 -3.19 17.54 14.34
C THR A 84 -3.24 16.87 12.96
N ILE A 85 -2.37 15.89 12.70
CA ILE A 85 -2.38 15.09 11.47
C ILE A 85 -3.72 14.38 11.29
N ARG A 86 -4.20 13.69 12.33
CA ARG A 86 -5.48 12.99 12.33
C ARG A 86 -6.64 13.93 12.01
N ASN A 87 -6.67 15.11 12.65
CA ASN A 87 -7.76 16.07 12.51
C ASN A 87 -7.83 16.65 11.09
N HIS A 88 -6.69 17.06 10.53
CA HIS A 88 -6.63 17.56 9.16
C HIS A 88 -7.01 16.48 8.15
N LEU A 89 -6.45 15.27 8.26
CA LEU A 89 -6.78 14.17 7.34
C LEU A 89 -8.26 13.81 7.34
N ASN A 90 -8.85 13.64 8.52
CA ASN A 90 -10.28 13.36 8.62
C ASN A 90 -11.12 14.51 8.04
N THR A 91 -10.77 15.75 8.33
CA THR A 91 -11.48 16.93 7.83
C THR A 91 -11.43 16.99 6.31
N TRP A 92 -10.24 16.84 5.72
CA TRP A 92 -10.04 16.94 4.27
C TRP A 92 -10.68 15.78 3.52
N ILE A 93 -10.54 14.55 4.03
CA ILE A 93 -11.18 13.37 3.44
C ILE A 93 -12.70 13.50 3.52
N ASN A 94 -13.26 13.90 4.68
CA ASN A 94 -14.70 14.10 4.81
C ASN A 94 -15.22 15.21 3.88
N ALA A 95 -14.44 16.27 3.65
CA ALA A 95 -14.80 17.31 2.70
C ALA A 95 -14.95 16.76 1.27
N ALA A 96 -14.11 15.80 0.87
CA ALA A 96 -14.25 15.10 -0.40
C ALA A 96 -15.41 14.08 -0.40
N LEU A 97 -15.55 13.29 0.66
CA LEU A 97 -16.60 12.27 0.78
C LEU A 97 -18.01 12.87 0.78
N ASN A 98 -18.20 14.02 1.41
CA ASN A 98 -19.49 14.74 1.41
C ASN A 98 -19.82 15.36 0.02
N ARG A 99 -18.99 15.13 -0.99
CA ARG A 99 -19.09 15.66 -2.36
C ARG A 99 -19.03 14.56 -3.42
N ASP A 100 -19.41 13.35 -3.02
CA ASP A 100 -19.55 12.19 -3.89
C ASP A 100 -18.29 11.88 -4.71
N VAL A 101 -17.16 11.87 -4.01
CA VAL A 101 -15.85 11.61 -4.63
C VAL A 101 -15.75 10.20 -5.21
N ALA A 102 -15.44 10.13 -6.50
CA ALA A 102 -15.26 8.87 -7.21
C ALA A 102 -13.82 8.36 -7.14
N ILE A 103 -12.83 9.26 -7.05
CA ILE A 103 -11.41 8.92 -7.01
C ILE A 103 -10.76 9.61 -5.82
N LEU A 104 -10.35 8.82 -4.83
CA LEU A 104 -9.62 9.30 -3.67
C LEU A 104 -8.20 8.71 -3.64
N SER A 105 -7.20 9.59 -3.54
CA SER A 105 -5.80 9.21 -3.37
C SER A 105 -5.21 9.97 -2.20
N VAL A 106 -4.74 9.25 -1.19
CA VAL A 106 -4.05 9.80 -0.02
C VAL A 106 -2.66 9.17 0.06
N ASP A 107 -1.64 10.02 0.09
CA ASP A 107 -0.23 9.66 0.16
C ASP A 107 0.41 10.47 1.28
N ILE A 108 0.67 9.82 2.41
CA ILE A 108 1.27 10.45 3.59
C ILE A 108 2.66 9.86 3.73
N GLY A 109 3.65 10.71 3.96
CA GLY A 109 4.98 10.21 4.29
C GLY A 109 5.77 11.16 5.18
N GLY A 110 6.92 10.73 5.66
CA GLY A 110 7.75 11.58 6.50
C GLY A 110 8.90 10.82 7.14
N LEU A 111 9.90 11.58 7.57
CA LEU A 111 11.01 11.08 8.37
C LEU A 111 10.85 11.69 9.76
N LEU A 112 10.60 10.86 10.78
CA LEU A 112 10.51 11.30 12.16
C LEU A 112 11.86 11.08 12.86
N GLY A 113 12.33 12.08 13.63
CA GLY A 113 13.59 11.99 14.38
C GLY A 113 13.44 11.25 15.70
N SER A 114 14.54 10.63 16.17
CA SER A 114 14.62 9.81 17.39
C SER A 114 14.66 10.58 18.71
N ASP A 115 14.53 11.91 18.72
CA ASP A 115 14.65 12.72 19.95
C ASP A 115 13.54 12.43 20.99
N THR A 116 12.75 11.39 20.78
CA THR A 116 11.65 10.95 21.63
C THR A 116 11.73 9.44 21.89
N SER A 117 12.79 8.95 22.53
CA SER A 117 12.84 7.53 22.94
C SER A 117 11.76 7.17 23.97
N GLU A 118 11.23 8.14 24.72
CA GLU A 118 10.06 7.97 25.61
C GLU A 118 8.71 7.85 24.88
N LEU A 119 8.66 7.99 23.55
CA LEU A 119 7.40 8.04 22.79
C LEU A 119 7.21 6.89 21.79
N ILE A 120 8.11 5.91 21.71
CA ILE A 120 8.02 4.84 20.69
C ILE A 120 6.78 3.97 20.93
N ASP A 121 6.47 3.63 22.19
CA ASP A 121 5.25 2.86 22.52
C ASP A 121 3.95 3.65 22.24
N SER A 122 3.93 4.97 22.50
CA SER A 122 2.76 5.83 22.26
C SER A 122 2.63 6.34 20.82
N LYS A 123 3.73 6.34 20.05
CA LYS A 123 3.78 6.65 18.61
C LYS A 123 3.61 5.43 17.72
N SER A 124 3.66 4.22 18.25
CA SER A 124 3.38 3.01 17.46
C SER A 124 1.97 2.98 16.84
N GLU A 125 1.08 3.87 17.31
CA GLU A 125 -0.31 3.98 16.89
C GLU A 125 -0.66 5.32 16.20
N ILE A 126 0.31 6.06 15.63
CA ILE A 126 0.05 7.40 15.07
C ILE A 126 -1.17 7.41 14.14
N PHE A 127 -1.31 6.40 13.25
CA PHE A 127 -2.42 6.36 12.27
C PHE A 127 -3.60 5.48 12.66
N ARG A 128 -3.59 4.92 13.87
CA ARG A 128 -4.70 4.11 14.34
C ARG A 128 -5.96 4.98 14.37
N HIS A 129 -7.00 4.52 13.68
CA HIS A 129 -8.31 5.20 13.60
C HIS A 129 -8.33 6.57 12.89
N GLN A 130 -7.38 6.88 12.00
CA GLN A 130 -7.37 8.16 11.28
C GLN A 130 -8.32 8.28 10.10
N PHE A 131 -8.91 7.18 9.62
CA PHE A 131 -9.85 7.23 8.50
C PHE A 131 -11.28 7.10 9.02
N THR A 132 -12.16 8.02 8.60
CA THR A 132 -13.57 7.97 8.97
C THR A 132 -14.25 6.71 8.42
N SER A 133 -15.22 6.18 9.16
CA SER A 133 -16.06 5.06 8.68
C SER A 133 -16.79 5.39 7.37
N LYS A 134 -17.06 6.68 7.11
CA LYS A 134 -17.62 7.17 5.85
C LYS A 134 -16.77 6.78 4.64
N LEU A 135 -15.44 6.78 4.77
CA LEU A 135 -14.54 6.38 3.68
C LEU A 135 -14.87 4.96 3.19
N PHE A 136 -15.08 4.05 4.14
CA PHE A 136 -15.32 2.63 3.88
C PHE A 136 -16.79 2.27 3.63
N ASN A 137 -17.65 3.29 3.55
CA ASN A 137 -19.09 3.16 3.22
C ASN A 137 -19.50 4.06 2.04
N CYS A 138 -18.53 4.60 1.30
CA CYS A 138 -18.77 5.55 0.23
C CYS A 138 -19.23 4.83 -1.05
N ALA A 139 -20.52 4.97 -1.39
CA ALA A 139 -21.11 4.29 -2.54
C ALA A 139 -20.63 4.81 -3.91
N THR A 140 -20.09 6.03 -3.97
CA THR A 140 -19.63 6.66 -5.21
C THR A 140 -18.16 6.39 -5.49
N LEU A 141 -17.40 5.89 -4.50
CA LEU A 141 -15.97 5.67 -4.60
C LEU A 141 -15.66 4.51 -5.55
N THR A 142 -15.02 4.82 -6.67
CA THR A 142 -14.60 3.85 -7.70
C THR A 142 -13.12 3.48 -7.59
N LYS A 143 -12.28 4.41 -7.12
CA LYS A 143 -10.83 4.21 -6.97
C LYS A 143 -10.35 4.76 -5.64
N LEU A 144 -9.68 3.90 -4.87
CA LEU A 144 -9.07 4.25 -3.60
C LEU A 144 -7.57 3.91 -3.63
N LYS A 145 -6.72 4.92 -3.45
CA LYS A 145 -5.29 4.74 -3.16
C LYS A 145 -5.00 5.27 -1.76
N LEU A 146 -4.46 4.43 -0.89
CA LEU A 146 -3.95 4.81 0.42
C LEU A 146 -2.49 4.41 0.51
N LYS A 147 -1.61 5.38 0.77
CA LYS A 147 -0.20 5.18 1.07
C LYS A 147 0.15 5.93 2.34
N VAL A 148 0.80 5.24 3.30
CA VAL A 148 1.27 5.85 4.55
C VAL A 148 2.68 5.37 4.85
N ASP A 149 3.69 6.09 4.37
CA ASP A 149 5.11 5.70 4.43
C ASP A 149 5.89 6.61 5.37
N ILE A 150 5.91 6.25 6.64
CA ILE A 150 6.58 7.02 7.69
C ILE A 150 7.70 6.19 8.26
N GLN A 151 8.88 6.77 8.28
CA GLN A 151 10.08 6.13 8.79
C GLN A 151 10.53 6.86 10.05
N ILE A 152 10.91 6.08 11.05
CA ILE A 152 11.43 6.62 12.31
C ILE A 152 12.93 6.33 12.34
N TYR A 153 13.71 7.35 12.67
CA TYR A 153 15.13 7.15 12.96
C TYR A 153 15.24 6.33 14.25
N ASP A 154 15.85 5.16 14.17
CA ASP A 154 16.20 4.35 15.31
C ASP A 154 17.63 4.71 15.72
N ALA A 155 17.79 5.29 16.90
CA ALA A 155 19.08 5.71 17.41
C ALA A 155 19.99 4.53 17.82
N GLU A 156 19.40 3.38 18.16
CA GLU A 156 20.15 2.17 18.54
C GLU A 156 20.72 1.48 17.30
N ILE A 157 19.93 1.43 16.22
CA ILE A 157 20.33 0.86 14.94
C ILE A 157 21.15 1.86 14.10
N GLY A 158 21.03 3.16 14.39
CA GLY A 158 21.70 4.22 13.65
C GLY A 158 21.15 4.41 12.23
N ASP A 159 19.94 3.93 11.97
CA ASP A 159 19.28 3.99 10.67
C ASP A 159 17.77 4.23 10.82
N TYR A 160 17.11 4.56 9.72
CA TYR A 160 15.66 4.69 9.67
C TYR A 160 15.00 3.31 9.55
N CYS A 161 14.18 2.95 10.52
CA CYS A 161 13.38 1.74 10.45
C CYS A 161 12.04 2.04 9.79
N LYS A 162 11.64 1.17 8.84
CA LYS A 162 10.25 1.07 8.37
C LYS A 162 9.44 0.44 9.48
N ASP A 163 9.05 1.25 10.43
CA ASP A 163 8.25 0.77 11.53
C ASP A 163 6.78 0.80 11.11
N TYR A 164 6.09 -0.33 11.28
CA TYR A 164 4.72 -0.57 10.81
C TYR A 164 3.67 0.17 11.67
N LEU A 165 3.85 1.47 11.87
CA LEU A 165 3.06 2.30 12.78
C LEU A 165 1.78 2.84 12.12
N SER A 166 1.66 2.63 10.82
CA SER A 166 0.56 3.07 9.97
C SER A 166 -0.58 2.04 9.97
N LYS A 167 -1.22 1.85 11.12
CA LYS A 167 -2.32 0.90 11.28
C LYS A 167 -3.66 1.44 10.83
N ILE A 168 -4.26 0.81 9.81
CA ILE A 168 -5.64 1.09 9.40
C ILE A 168 -6.57 0.02 9.96
N ASN A 169 -7.54 0.49 10.75
CA ASN A 169 -8.64 -0.34 11.23
C ASN A 169 -9.83 -0.18 10.29
N PHE A 170 -10.18 -1.26 9.61
CA PHE A 170 -11.36 -1.27 8.76
C PHE A 170 -12.61 -1.49 9.62
N PRO A 171 -13.65 -0.64 9.49
CA PRO A 171 -14.90 -0.85 10.21
C PRO A 171 -15.55 -2.13 9.72
N LYS A 172 -16.17 -2.89 10.63
CA LYS A 172 -16.95 -4.08 10.28
C LYS A 172 -18.45 -3.71 10.35
N PRO A 173 -19.22 -3.79 9.25
CA PRO A 173 -18.84 -4.16 7.87
C PRO A 173 -18.29 -2.99 7.02
N VAL A 174 -17.51 -3.32 5.99
CA VAL A 174 -17.10 -2.41 4.89
C VAL A 174 -18.12 -2.53 3.76
N HIS A 175 -18.54 -1.39 3.18
CA HIS A 175 -19.49 -1.36 2.07
C HIS A 175 -19.06 -0.37 0.98
N LEU A 176 -18.38 -0.88 -0.05
CA LEU A 176 -17.82 -0.11 -1.16
C LEU A 176 -18.32 -0.69 -2.49
N PRO A 177 -19.61 -0.50 -2.81
CA PRO A 177 -20.29 -1.22 -3.90
C PRO A 177 -19.77 -0.90 -5.30
N CYS A 178 -19.16 0.28 -5.50
CA CYS A 178 -18.67 0.73 -6.81
C CYS A 178 -17.13 0.67 -6.93
N LEU A 179 -16.43 0.18 -5.91
CA LEU A 179 -14.97 0.21 -5.88
C LEU A 179 -14.38 -0.83 -6.83
N SER A 180 -13.78 -0.36 -7.92
CA SER A 180 -13.14 -1.19 -8.95
C SER A 180 -11.61 -1.22 -8.82
N VAL A 181 -11.02 -0.22 -8.17
CA VAL A 181 -9.56 -0.12 -7.98
C VAL A 181 -9.22 0.15 -6.51
N LEU A 182 -8.45 -0.74 -5.89
CA LEU A 182 -7.91 -0.57 -4.56
C LEU A 182 -6.38 -0.68 -4.59
N LYS A 183 -5.70 0.36 -4.08
CA LYS A 183 -4.24 0.37 -3.91
C LYS A 183 -3.90 0.71 -2.46
N LEU A 184 -3.19 -0.19 -1.80
CA LEU A 184 -2.72 -0.05 -0.43
C LEU A 184 -1.19 -0.14 -0.44
N ASP A 185 -0.52 0.81 0.23
CA ASP A 185 0.94 0.89 0.24
C ASP A 185 1.46 1.32 1.63
N SER A 186 2.44 0.60 2.16
CA SER A 186 3.07 0.87 3.47
C SER A 186 2.10 0.90 4.67
N ILE A 187 1.07 0.05 4.68
CA ILE A 187 0.00 0.07 5.71
C ILE A 187 -0.09 -1.25 6.48
N VAL A 188 -0.39 -1.19 7.78
CA VAL A 188 -0.84 -2.37 8.54
C VAL A 188 -2.34 -2.55 8.39
N ILE A 189 -2.75 -3.74 7.93
CA ILE A 189 -4.13 -4.10 7.65
C ILE A 189 -4.54 -5.19 8.63
N ASP A 190 -5.47 -4.88 9.53
CA ASP A 190 -6.14 -5.88 10.35
C ASP A 190 -7.35 -6.45 9.61
N ASN A 191 -7.53 -7.77 9.69
CA ASN A 191 -8.71 -8.49 9.18
C ASN A 191 -9.04 -8.18 7.71
N ALA A 192 -8.01 -8.26 6.86
CA ALA A 192 -8.09 -7.96 5.44
C ALA A 192 -9.20 -8.75 4.68
N ASN A 193 -9.53 -9.97 5.13
CA ASN A 193 -10.57 -10.81 4.52
C ASN A 193 -11.95 -10.10 4.45
N SER A 194 -12.26 -9.24 5.44
CA SER A 194 -13.53 -8.50 5.45
C SER A 194 -13.65 -7.41 4.38
N LEU A 195 -12.53 -6.97 3.81
CA LEU A 195 -12.52 -5.92 2.77
C LEU A 195 -13.05 -6.43 1.43
N PHE A 196 -12.69 -7.66 1.08
CA PHE A 196 -13.05 -8.24 -0.21
C PHE A 196 -14.53 -8.60 -0.29
N LEU A 197 -15.15 -8.97 0.84
CA LEU A 197 -16.60 -9.17 0.92
C LEU A 197 -17.39 -7.88 0.69
N GLY A 198 -16.82 -6.72 1.04
CA GLY A 198 -17.45 -5.41 0.90
C GLY A 198 -17.26 -4.74 -0.46
N THR A 199 -16.53 -5.34 -1.39
CA THR A 199 -16.09 -4.73 -2.66
C THR A 199 -16.44 -5.62 -3.88
N PRO A 200 -17.73 -5.78 -4.22
CA PRO A 200 -18.19 -6.81 -5.17
C PRO A 200 -17.70 -6.62 -6.62
N VAL A 201 -17.34 -5.39 -7.02
CA VAL A 201 -16.93 -5.03 -8.39
C VAL A 201 -15.41 -4.80 -8.53
N LEU A 202 -14.61 -5.25 -7.57
CA LEU A 202 -13.17 -5.00 -7.54
C LEU A 202 -12.43 -5.70 -8.67
N GLU A 203 -11.89 -4.94 -9.62
CA GLU A 203 -11.15 -5.47 -10.79
C GLU A 203 -9.63 -5.36 -10.64
N TYR A 204 -9.13 -4.38 -9.88
CA TYR A 204 -7.71 -4.11 -9.68
C TYR A 204 -7.39 -4.01 -8.18
N LEU A 205 -6.48 -4.87 -7.72
CA LEU A 205 -5.95 -4.84 -6.36
C LEU A 205 -4.42 -4.74 -6.39
N SER A 206 -3.88 -3.78 -5.64
CA SER A 206 -2.44 -3.66 -5.39
C SER A 206 -2.20 -3.49 -3.90
N ILE A 207 -1.38 -4.35 -3.32
CA ILE A 207 -0.96 -4.31 -1.92
C ILE A 207 0.57 -4.30 -1.92
N LYS A 208 1.18 -3.24 -1.39
CA LYS A 208 2.64 -3.04 -1.40
C LYS A 208 3.15 -2.66 -0.02
N GLY A 209 4.27 -3.20 0.43
CA GLY A 209 4.88 -2.79 1.70
C GLY A 209 3.98 -2.95 2.92
N CYS A 210 2.93 -3.78 2.84
CA CYS A 210 1.90 -3.88 3.88
C CYS A 210 2.21 -5.02 4.86
N LYS A 211 1.78 -4.86 6.11
CA LYS A 211 1.72 -5.96 7.08
C LYS A 211 0.27 -6.36 7.28
N ILE A 212 -0.08 -7.63 7.02
CA ILE A 212 -1.45 -8.12 7.24
C ILE A 212 -1.47 -8.94 8.52
N SER A 213 -2.18 -8.44 9.52
CA SER A 213 -2.46 -9.15 10.77
C SER A 213 -3.81 -9.85 10.67
N ILE A 214 -3.84 -11.12 11.08
CA ILE A 214 -5.06 -11.88 11.34
C ILE A 214 -5.18 -11.97 12.86
N ASP A 215 -6.34 -11.60 13.40
CA ASP A 215 -6.60 -11.71 14.84
C ASP A 215 -6.42 -13.18 15.30
N ASN A 216 -5.76 -13.38 16.44
CA ASN A 216 -5.43 -14.67 17.07
C ASN A 216 -6.64 -15.62 17.20
N CYS A 217 -7.03 -16.30 16.12
CA CYS A 217 -8.05 -17.33 16.12
C CYS A 217 -7.41 -18.63 15.64
N SER A 218 -7.04 -19.44 16.64
CA SER A 218 -6.67 -20.86 16.59
C SER A 218 -6.59 -21.52 15.20
N ASP A 219 -5.38 -21.97 14.84
CA ASP A 219 -5.04 -23.02 13.87
C ASP A 219 -5.47 -22.86 12.40
N MET A 220 -6.07 -21.73 12.00
CA MET A 220 -6.41 -21.43 10.60
C MET A 220 -6.01 -20.00 10.17
N ASP A 221 -4.73 -19.65 10.37
CA ASP A 221 -4.12 -18.38 9.93
C ASP A 221 -3.93 -18.36 8.40
N TRP A 222 -5.01 -18.13 7.65
CA TRP A 222 -4.93 -17.94 6.20
C TRP A 222 -5.50 -16.60 5.75
N PHE A 223 -4.75 -15.92 4.88
CA PHE A 223 -5.21 -14.74 4.17
C PHE A 223 -5.93 -15.16 2.89
N GLY A 224 -7.20 -14.81 2.76
CA GLY A 224 -8.06 -15.29 1.69
C GLY A 224 -8.51 -14.17 0.76
N ILE A 225 -8.15 -14.26 -0.52
CA ILE A 225 -8.71 -13.40 -1.56
C ILE A 225 -9.74 -14.21 -2.35
N LEU A 226 -11.01 -13.94 -2.06
CA LEU A 226 -12.16 -14.50 -2.74
C LEU A 226 -12.76 -13.39 -3.60
N SER A 227 -12.53 -13.41 -4.91
CA SER A 227 -13.11 -12.42 -5.82
C SER A 227 -13.37 -13.00 -7.20
N LEU A 228 -14.61 -12.89 -7.66
CA LEU A 228 -15.00 -13.30 -9.00
C LEU A 228 -14.78 -12.20 -10.05
N THR A 229 -14.46 -10.97 -9.64
CA THR A 229 -14.36 -9.81 -10.56
C THR A 229 -12.92 -9.34 -10.76
N LEU A 230 -11.99 -9.83 -9.94
CA LEU A 230 -10.60 -9.40 -9.96
C LEU A 230 -9.89 -9.86 -11.23
N LYS A 231 -9.30 -8.90 -11.96
CA LYS A 231 -8.53 -9.12 -13.20
C LYS A 231 -7.04 -8.89 -13.02
N TYR A 232 -6.67 -7.98 -12.13
CA TYR A 232 -5.28 -7.66 -11.82
C TYR A 232 -5.03 -7.73 -10.32
N PHE A 233 -4.00 -8.49 -9.93
CA PHE A 233 -3.55 -8.58 -8.55
C PHE A 233 -2.05 -8.37 -8.47
N GLU A 234 -1.63 -7.43 -7.62
CA GLU A 234 -0.24 -7.14 -7.31
C GLU A 234 -0.01 -7.19 -5.80
N LEU A 235 0.89 -8.07 -5.37
CA LEU A 235 1.34 -8.21 -3.99
C LEU A 235 2.85 -8.02 -3.95
N LYS A 236 3.34 -7.01 -3.24
CA LYS A 236 4.79 -6.73 -3.19
C LYS A 236 5.31 -6.39 -1.82
N ASN A 237 6.39 -7.02 -1.38
CA ASN A 237 7.13 -6.66 -0.19
C ASN A 237 6.26 -6.59 1.08
N CYS A 238 5.34 -7.55 1.21
CA CYS A 238 4.36 -7.54 2.30
C CYS A 238 4.69 -8.62 3.34
N ILE A 239 4.46 -8.31 4.62
CA ILE A 239 4.53 -9.30 5.71
C ILE A 239 3.17 -9.96 5.85
N MET A 240 3.07 -11.21 5.41
CA MET A 240 1.81 -11.97 5.34
C MET A 240 1.74 -13.08 6.41
N PRO A 241 0.54 -13.59 6.71
CA PRO A 241 0.39 -14.84 7.44
C PRO A 241 0.92 -16.03 6.61
N LYS A 242 1.21 -17.14 7.30
CA LYS A 242 1.88 -18.32 6.72
C LYS A 242 1.17 -18.92 5.51
N LYS A 243 -0.17 -18.85 5.45
CA LYS A 243 -0.98 -19.41 4.36
C LYS A 243 -1.73 -18.32 3.61
N ILE A 244 -1.73 -18.39 2.28
CA ILE A 244 -2.46 -17.47 1.41
C ILE A 244 -3.33 -18.29 0.48
N LYS A 245 -4.64 -18.04 0.46
CA LYS A 245 -5.57 -18.70 -0.45
C LYS A 245 -6.09 -17.73 -1.50
N LEU A 246 -5.98 -18.13 -2.75
CA LEU A 246 -6.44 -17.35 -3.90
C LEU A 246 -7.53 -18.14 -4.63
N ASN A 247 -8.75 -17.58 -4.62
CA ASN A 247 -9.87 -18.06 -5.43
C ASN A 247 -10.37 -16.87 -6.27
N VAL A 248 -9.74 -16.71 -7.42
CA VAL A 248 -9.85 -15.54 -8.30
C VAL A 248 -9.92 -16.02 -9.76
N PRO A 249 -11.04 -16.65 -10.16
CA PRO A 249 -11.14 -17.35 -11.45
C PRO A 249 -10.93 -16.47 -12.68
N ASN A 250 -11.23 -15.16 -12.56
CA ASN A 250 -11.14 -14.20 -13.66
C ASN A 250 -9.83 -13.38 -13.64
N LEU A 251 -8.87 -13.75 -12.80
CA LEU A 251 -7.58 -13.08 -12.71
C LEU A 251 -6.80 -13.28 -14.01
N GLN A 252 -6.33 -12.18 -14.61
CA GLN A 252 -5.56 -12.19 -15.87
C GLN A 252 -4.08 -11.90 -15.65
N THR A 253 -3.77 -11.07 -14.65
CA THR A 253 -2.39 -10.71 -14.32
C THR A 253 -2.13 -10.85 -12.83
N LEU A 254 -1.10 -11.62 -12.50
CA LEU A 254 -0.56 -11.77 -11.15
C LEU A 254 0.85 -11.18 -11.11
N VAL A 255 1.09 -10.26 -10.19
CA VAL A 255 2.43 -9.77 -9.86
C VAL A 255 2.67 -10.09 -8.40
N CYS A 256 3.66 -10.94 -8.11
CA CYS A 256 3.99 -11.33 -6.75
C CYS A 256 5.47 -11.06 -6.49
N GLU A 257 5.77 -10.25 -5.49
CA GLU A 257 7.11 -9.99 -4.98
C GLU A 257 7.12 -10.34 -3.49
N ASP A 258 7.70 -11.51 -3.17
CA ASP A 258 7.61 -12.12 -1.84
C ASP A 258 9.00 -12.50 -1.32
N TYR A 259 9.23 -12.23 -0.03
CA TYR A 259 10.48 -12.50 0.68
C TYR A 259 10.53 -13.92 1.26
N THR A 260 9.38 -14.44 1.64
CA THR A 260 9.25 -15.69 2.37
C THR A 260 8.18 -16.46 1.64
N TRP A 261 8.53 -17.49 0.88
CA TRP A 261 7.52 -18.28 0.15
C TRP A 261 6.49 -18.82 1.13
N HIS A 262 5.37 -18.09 1.24
CA HIS A 262 4.24 -18.47 2.05
C HIS A 262 3.61 -19.72 1.42
N GLU A 263 2.80 -20.44 2.18
CA GLU A 263 2.04 -21.56 1.62
C GLU A 263 0.87 -20.98 0.81
N TYR A 264 1.09 -20.79 -0.49
CA TYR A 264 0.04 -20.36 -1.41
C TYR A 264 -0.80 -21.56 -1.85
N SER A 265 -2.11 -21.45 -1.63
CA SER A 265 -3.11 -22.37 -2.15
C SER A 265 -3.88 -21.66 -3.26
N MET A 266 -3.52 -21.95 -4.50
CA MET A 266 -4.23 -21.46 -5.68
C MET A 266 -5.37 -22.42 -6.01
N GLU A 267 -6.57 -22.12 -5.52
CA GLU A 267 -7.74 -23.00 -5.70
C GLU A 267 -8.37 -22.82 -7.09
N ASN A 268 -8.41 -21.57 -7.60
CA ASN A 268 -8.97 -21.29 -8.92
C ASN A 268 -8.36 -20.01 -9.52
N ILE A 269 -7.51 -20.19 -10.52
CA ILE A 269 -6.80 -19.14 -11.27
C ILE A 269 -6.83 -19.39 -12.79
N SER A 270 -7.88 -20.07 -13.26
CA SER A 270 -8.00 -20.59 -14.63
C SER A 270 -7.90 -19.57 -15.76
N SER A 271 -8.14 -18.27 -15.50
CA SER A 271 -8.03 -17.21 -16.51
C SER A 271 -6.65 -16.52 -16.55
N LEU A 272 -5.67 -16.99 -15.79
CA LEU A 272 -4.39 -16.30 -15.63
C LEU A 272 -3.56 -16.36 -16.91
N VAL A 273 -3.23 -15.19 -17.46
CA VAL A 273 -2.49 -15.04 -18.72
C VAL A 273 -1.04 -14.67 -18.48
N CYS A 274 -0.80 -13.77 -17.52
CA CYS A 274 0.53 -13.25 -17.21
C CYS A 274 0.82 -13.38 -15.72
N ALA A 275 1.94 -14.01 -15.38
CA ALA A 275 2.45 -14.11 -14.03
C ALA A 275 3.87 -13.53 -13.97
N ARG A 276 4.09 -12.57 -13.07
CA ARG A 276 5.40 -11.97 -12.81
C ARG A 276 5.75 -12.23 -11.36
N ILE A 277 6.70 -13.11 -11.15
CA ILE A 277 7.11 -13.56 -9.83
C ILE A 277 8.53 -13.07 -9.60
N GLU A 278 8.69 -12.30 -8.54
CA GLU A 278 9.97 -11.76 -8.11
C GLU A 278 10.26 -12.27 -6.71
N MET A 279 11.36 -12.99 -6.56
CA MET A 279 11.95 -13.23 -5.25
C MET A 279 13.03 -12.20 -5.05
N LEU A 280 12.89 -11.43 -3.97
CA LEU A 280 13.97 -10.62 -3.46
C LEU A 280 14.79 -11.48 -2.49
N ASP A 281 16.10 -11.45 -2.65
CA ASP A 281 16.98 -11.80 -1.55
C ASP A 281 16.65 -10.91 -0.36
N PHE A 282 16.87 -11.40 0.86
CA PHE A 282 16.74 -10.64 2.11
C PHE A 282 17.61 -9.36 2.17
N SER A 283 18.26 -8.97 1.08
CA SER A 283 19.21 -7.86 0.91
C SER A 283 18.59 -6.47 1.00
N SER A 284 17.26 -6.31 1.05
CA SER A 284 16.64 -4.97 1.21
C SER A 284 16.69 -4.42 2.65
N GLN A 285 17.23 -5.18 3.61
CA GLN A 285 17.61 -4.70 4.95
C GLN A 285 19.14 -4.74 5.13
N GLY A 286 19.87 -4.03 4.27
CA GLY A 286 21.22 -3.54 4.58
C GLY A 286 22.37 -4.55 4.72
N ASP A 287 22.14 -5.86 4.68
CA ASP A 287 23.19 -6.87 4.73
C ASP A 287 22.91 -7.97 3.70
N GLY A 288 23.75 -8.05 2.66
CA GLY A 288 23.53 -8.80 1.42
C GLY A 288 23.53 -10.33 1.53
N ASP A 289 23.42 -10.90 2.73
CA ASP A 289 23.71 -12.33 2.98
C ASP A 289 22.63 -13.07 3.80
N HIS A 290 21.48 -12.46 4.11
CA HIS A 290 20.52 -13.07 5.04
C HIS A 290 19.89 -14.39 4.54
N TYR A 291 19.65 -14.56 3.23
CA TYR A 291 19.19 -15.85 2.68
C TYR A 291 20.26 -16.94 2.84
N LEU A 292 21.53 -16.60 2.57
CA LEU A 292 22.68 -17.50 2.75
C LEU A 292 22.86 -17.91 4.22
N LYS A 293 22.47 -17.04 5.16
CA LYS A 293 22.49 -17.27 6.62
C LYS A 293 21.30 -18.10 7.14
N LEU A 294 20.25 -18.36 6.34
CA LEU A 294 19.14 -19.21 6.78
C LEU A 294 19.61 -20.66 7.01
N PRO A 295 19.06 -21.35 8.03
CA PRO A 295 19.26 -22.78 8.19
C PRO A 295 18.85 -23.56 6.94
N GLU A 296 19.59 -24.63 6.62
CA GLU A 296 19.39 -25.44 5.41
C GLU A 296 17.95 -25.97 5.26
N HIS A 297 17.30 -26.28 6.38
CA HIS A 297 15.92 -26.77 6.39
C HIS A 297 14.90 -25.70 5.97
N GLU A 298 15.14 -24.42 6.29
CA GLU A 298 14.27 -23.30 5.90
C GLU A 298 14.45 -22.96 4.42
N LYS A 299 15.69 -23.02 3.91
CA LYS A 299 15.99 -22.90 2.48
C LYS A 299 15.25 -23.96 1.66
N LYS A 300 15.34 -25.23 2.09
CA LYS A 300 14.63 -26.34 1.45
C LYS A 300 13.12 -26.14 1.47
N LEU A 301 12.55 -25.71 2.60
CA LEU A 301 11.11 -25.44 2.71
C LEU A 301 10.66 -24.31 1.78
N CYS A 302 11.44 -23.22 1.69
CA CYS A 302 11.16 -22.12 0.77
C CYS A 302 11.19 -22.58 -0.68
N ALA A 303 12.21 -23.35 -1.06
CA ALA A 303 12.34 -23.88 -2.41
C ALA A 303 11.20 -24.86 -2.76
N THR A 304 10.77 -25.72 -1.82
CA THR A 304 9.60 -26.59 -2.04
C THR A 304 8.33 -25.79 -2.29
N ARG A 305 8.05 -24.77 -1.46
CA ARG A 305 6.88 -23.90 -1.64
C ARG A 305 6.96 -23.09 -2.94
N ALA A 306 8.16 -22.68 -3.33
CA ALA A 306 8.38 -22.03 -4.61
C ALA A 306 8.02 -22.93 -5.79
N MET A 307 8.46 -24.19 -5.75
CA MET A 307 8.09 -25.17 -6.77
C MET A 307 6.60 -25.45 -6.80
N ASP A 308 5.95 -25.61 -5.64
CA ASP A 308 4.49 -25.83 -5.58
C ASP A 308 3.72 -24.63 -6.15
N PHE A 309 4.17 -23.42 -5.85
CA PHE A 309 3.62 -22.19 -6.41
C PHE A 309 3.79 -22.13 -7.93
N LEU A 310 4.97 -22.45 -8.45
CA LEU A 310 5.24 -22.47 -9.90
C LEU A 310 4.48 -23.58 -10.62
N LYS A 311 4.33 -24.76 -10.00
CA LYS A 311 3.51 -25.87 -10.52
C LYS A 311 2.05 -25.45 -10.67
N ALA A 312 1.53 -24.60 -9.78
CA ALA A 312 0.19 -24.05 -9.90
C ALA A 312 0.03 -23.03 -11.05
N LEU A 313 1.13 -22.55 -11.64
CA LEU A 313 1.15 -21.59 -12.77
C LEU A 313 1.48 -22.26 -14.12
N ASP A 314 1.35 -23.58 -14.21
CA ASP A 314 1.66 -24.40 -15.40
C ASP A 314 0.90 -23.99 -16.68
N THR A 315 -0.26 -23.36 -16.52
CA THR A 315 -1.19 -22.98 -17.58
C THR A 315 -1.04 -21.54 -18.09
N VAL A 316 -0.09 -20.77 -17.53
CA VAL A 316 0.07 -19.34 -17.84
C VAL A 316 0.83 -19.14 -19.17
N ASN A 317 0.36 -18.20 -20.01
CA ASN A 317 0.99 -17.91 -21.31
C ASN A 317 2.33 -17.17 -21.18
N GLU A 318 2.42 -16.24 -20.24
CA GLU A 318 3.61 -15.44 -19.99
C GLU A 318 4.04 -15.56 -18.53
N LEU A 319 5.14 -16.27 -18.28
CA LEU A 319 5.77 -16.36 -16.96
C LEU A 319 7.09 -15.58 -16.95
N GLN A 320 7.19 -14.58 -16.09
CA GLN A 320 8.43 -13.84 -15.83
C GLN A 320 8.91 -14.15 -14.42
N LEU A 321 10.16 -14.59 -14.31
CA LEU A 321 10.80 -14.93 -13.05
C LEU A 321 12.02 -14.04 -12.82
N SER A 322 12.23 -13.58 -11.58
CA SER A 322 13.48 -12.90 -11.22
C SER A 322 14.64 -13.91 -11.07
N PRO A 323 15.90 -13.46 -11.24
CA PRO A 323 17.07 -14.31 -11.02
C PRO A 323 17.10 -14.97 -9.64
N GLY A 324 16.65 -14.26 -8.59
CA GLY A 324 16.65 -14.78 -7.21
C GLY A 324 15.82 -16.05 -7.02
N ILE A 325 14.76 -16.24 -7.81
CA ILE A 325 13.96 -17.49 -7.79
C ILE A 325 14.80 -18.66 -8.27
N LEU A 326 15.53 -18.46 -9.37
CA LEU A 326 16.37 -19.50 -9.96
C LEU A 326 17.50 -19.88 -8.99
N GLU A 327 18.16 -18.90 -8.40
CA GLU A 327 19.24 -19.14 -7.42
C GLU A 327 18.76 -19.94 -6.21
N ASN A 328 17.56 -19.65 -5.69
CA ASN A 328 16.94 -20.42 -4.60
C ASN A 328 16.69 -21.90 -4.99
N LEU A 329 16.12 -22.12 -6.18
CA LEU A 329 15.82 -23.47 -6.66
C LEU A 329 17.08 -24.29 -6.95
N PHE A 330 18.15 -23.67 -7.45
CA PHE A 330 19.42 -24.35 -7.72
C PHE A 330 20.24 -24.63 -6.45
N THR A 331 20.20 -23.73 -5.46
CA THR A 331 20.94 -23.93 -4.19
C THR A 331 20.35 -25.02 -3.31
N SER A 332 19.05 -25.31 -3.41
CA SER A 332 18.35 -26.29 -2.57
C SER A 332 18.45 -27.75 -3.05
N ASN A 333 19.16 -28.04 -4.15
CA ASN A 333 19.25 -29.37 -4.79
C ASN A 333 17.88 -30.02 -5.11
N ILE A 334 16.77 -29.26 -5.14
CA ILE A 334 15.43 -29.81 -5.39
C ILE A 334 15.30 -30.23 -6.86
N ILE A 335 15.81 -29.42 -7.80
CA ILE A 335 15.80 -29.74 -9.22
C ILE A 335 16.71 -30.94 -9.56
N LEU A 336 17.75 -31.21 -8.76
CA LEU A 336 18.69 -32.31 -9.00
C LEU A 336 18.23 -33.66 -8.41
N ASN A 337 17.18 -33.68 -7.59
CA ASN A 337 16.64 -34.89 -6.97
C ASN A 337 15.27 -35.32 -7.52
N GLU A 338 14.63 -34.53 -8.39
CA GLU A 338 13.56 -35.05 -9.25
C GLU A 338 14.25 -35.77 -10.42
N ASP A 339 14.28 -37.11 -10.35
CA ASP A 339 14.80 -37.99 -11.38
C ASP A 339 14.39 -37.50 -12.78
N TYR A 340 15.39 -37.33 -13.65
CA TYR A 340 15.24 -37.31 -15.10
C TYR A 340 14.59 -38.63 -15.55
N THR A 341 13.27 -38.75 -15.36
CA THR A 341 12.44 -39.74 -16.03
C THR A 341 11.85 -39.06 -17.25
N GLU A 342 12.39 -39.48 -18.38
CA GLU A 342 12.08 -39.10 -19.75
C GLU A 342 10.61 -38.73 -19.99
N HIS A 343 10.36 -37.46 -20.30
CA HIS A 343 9.33 -37.12 -21.28
C HIS A 343 9.97 -36.30 -22.40
N ARG A 344 10.43 -37.04 -23.42
CA ARG A 344 10.66 -36.51 -24.76
C ARG A 344 9.35 -35.87 -25.25
N ILE A 345 9.36 -34.56 -25.39
CA ILE A 345 8.37 -33.83 -26.18
C ILE A 345 8.76 -34.01 -27.65
N SER A 346 7.89 -34.68 -28.41
CA SER A 346 7.87 -34.69 -29.88
C SER A 346 6.90 -33.65 -30.39
#